data_AF-A0A920J6U5-F1
#
_entry.id   AF-A0A920J6U5-F1
#
_cell.length_a   1.000
_cell.length_b   1.000
_cell.length_c   1.000
_cell.angle_alpha   90.00
_cell.angle_beta   90.00
_cell.angle_gamma   90.00
#
_symmetry.space_group_name_H-M   'P 1'
#
loop_
_entity.id
_entity.type
_entity.pdbx_description
1 polymer ?
#
loop_
_entity_poly.entity_id
_entity_poly.type
_entity_poly.pdbx_seq_one_letter_code
_entity_poly.pdbx_strand_id
1 'polypeptide(L)'
;MSQNRWQIQKVLLKTTQSLPCAVDLSWTGVSPMFGGKPTYEDGTELIQDSTKSFAKAHYEQHGKMEGTFSGGQKTFSINGFGLRDKSWGARYWQSINWYRWLPMIFSEDFAMMLSIISRDEQSNSVKASGMVLEGNEYKIITNCTVESQWNEHGYQTGMECWAVTTEGTEYNISGEVISLIPLRNRRKSPDGTELQTRITEAMTRYQCNGQVGMGMSEYLDQIIQGKTNRSSQ
;
A
#
# COMPACT_ATOMS: atom_id res chain seq x y z
N MET A 1 -23.70 -11.83 10.78
CA MET A 1 -23.31 -10.87 11.85
C MET A 1 -22.35 -9.76 11.38
N SER A 2 -22.10 -9.58 10.07
CA SER A 2 -21.09 -8.63 9.56
C SER A 2 -21.62 -7.24 9.15
N GLN A 3 -22.93 -7.07 8.94
CA GLN A 3 -23.51 -5.75 8.63
C GLN A 3 -23.38 -4.75 9.79
N ASN A 4 -23.30 -5.22 11.04
CA ASN A 4 -23.25 -4.35 12.21
C ASN A 4 -21.92 -3.61 12.39
N ARG A 5 -20.76 -4.19 12.03
CA ARG A 5 -19.46 -3.50 12.23
C ARG A 5 -19.26 -2.28 11.31
N TRP A 6 -19.88 -2.26 10.13
CA TRP A 6 -19.69 -1.19 9.14
C TRP A 6 -20.56 0.04 9.37
N GLN A 7 -21.79 -0.15 9.85
CA GLN A 7 -22.60 0.98 10.32
C GLN A 7 -21.94 1.65 11.53
N ILE A 8 -21.28 0.88 12.39
CA ILE A 8 -20.55 1.39 13.56
C ILE A 8 -19.40 2.34 13.16
N GLN A 9 -18.58 2.05 12.15
CA GLN A 9 -17.48 2.96 11.74
C GLN A 9 -17.95 4.29 11.13
N LYS A 10 -18.99 4.29 10.29
CA LYS A 10 -19.55 5.53 9.71
C LYS A 10 -20.27 6.38 10.75
N VAL A 11 -20.95 5.74 11.70
CA VAL A 11 -21.58 6.43 12.84
C VAL A 11 -20.49 6.98 13.74
N LEU A 12 -19.46 6.19 14.09
CA LEU A 12 -18.28 6.64 14.85
C LEU A 12 -17.69 7.91 14.25
N LEU A 13 -17.36 8.00 12.97
CA LEU A 13 -16.74 9.24 12.44
C LEU A 13 -17.66 10.48 12.50
N LYS A 14 -18.99 10.30 12.57
CA LYS A 14 -19.96 11.41 12.67
C LYS A 14 -20.38 11.74 14.11
N THR A 15 -20.25 10.78 15.03
CA THR A 15 -20.71 10.90 16.43
C THR A 15 -19.56 10.84 17.44
N THR A 16 -18.33 10.54 17.01
CA THR A 16 -17.15 10.55 17.87
C THR A 16 -16.78 11.98 18.18
N GLN A 17 -16.63 12.26 19.46
CA GLN A 17 -16.14 13.54 19.95
C GLN A 17 -14.74 13.81 19.38
N SER A 18 -14.54 15.00 18.80
CA SER A 18 -13.20 15.48 18.49
C SER A 18 -12.44 15.72 19.80
N LEU A 19 -11.25 15.14 19.91
CA LEU A 19 -10.36 15.35 21.04
C LEU A 19 -9.17 16.20 20.58
N PRO A 20 -8.65 17.09 21.44
CA PRO A 20 -7.34 17.68 21.20
C PRO A 20 -6.31 16.58 20.97
N CYS A 21 -5.52 16.73 19.91
CA CYS A 21 -4.41 15.85 19.62
C CYS A 21 -3.14 16.68 19.38
N ALA A 22 -2.00 16.11 19.78
CA ALA A 22 -0.69 16.67 19.48
C ALA A 22 0.21 15.54 18.97
N VAL A 23 1.03 15.86 17.97
CA VAL A 23 1.96 14.94 17.32
C VAL A 23 3.33 15.58 17.35
N ASP A 24 4.29 14.90 17.96
CA ASP A 24 5.70 15.29 17.97
C ASP A 24 6.51 14.06 17.57
N LEU A 25 6.84 13.95 16.28
CA LEU A 25 7.48 12.77 15.69
C LEU A 25 8.65 13.21 14.81
N SER A 26 9.78 12.54 15.01
CA SER A 26 10.98 12.66 14.17
C SER A 26 11.06 11.48 13.21
N TRP A 27 11.45 11.75 11.96
CA TRP A 27 11.65 10.74 10.93
C TRP A 27 13.10 10.68 10.50
N THR A 28 13.69 9.49 10.55
CA THR A 28 15.04 9.22 10.06
C THR A 28 14.95 8.20 8.92
N GLY A 29 15.44 8.56 7.74
CA GLY A 29 15.53 7.61 6.62
C GLY A 29 16.62 6.58 6.89
N VAL A 30 16.31 5.30 6.71
CA VAL A 30 17.30 4.20 6.80
C VAL A 30 17.72 3.70 5.42
N SER A 31 17.06 4.20 4.37
CA SER A 31 17.32 3.86 2.98
C SER A 31 17.51 5.11 2.10
N PRO A 32 18.04 4.95 0.87
CA PRO A 32 17.87 5.93 -0.18
C PRO A 32 16.39 6.26 -0.43
N MET A 33 16.11 7.42 -1.03
CA MET A 33 14.78 7.68 -1.58
C MET A 33 14.63 6.91 -2.89
N PHE A 34 13.49 6.21 -3.05
CA PHE A 34 13.16 5.49 -4.28
C PHE A 34 12.01 6.18 -5.01
N GLY A 35 12.07 6.22 -6.34
CA GLY A 35 11.09 6.91 -7.18
C GLY A 35 11.46 8.37 -7.46
N GLY A 36 10.46 9.20 -7.67
CA GLY A 36 10.58 10.60 -8.05
C GLY A 36 9.59 10.98 -9.14
N LYS A 37 9.94 12.00 -9.91
CA LYS A 37 9.17 12.42 -11.08
C LYS A 37 9.72 11.72 -12.32
N PRO A 38 8.93 10.89 -13.01
CA PRO A 38 9.38 10.29 -14.25
C PRO A 38 9.70 11.36 -15.29
N THR A 39 10.86 11.21 -15.92
CA THR A 39 11.30 12.02 -17.06
C THR A 39 11.64 11.10 -18.24
N TYR A 40 11.61 11.63 -19.46
CA TYR A 40 12.30 11.00 -20.58
C TYR A 40 13.82 10.96 -20.32
N GLU A 41 14.56 10.21 -21.14
CA GLU A 41 16.03 10.14 -21.03
C GLU A 41 16.72 11.51 -21.15
N ASP A 42 16.10 12.44 -21.88
CA ASP A 42 16.57 13.83 -22.03
C ASP A 42 16.19 14.75 -20.84
N GLY A 43 15.54 14.21 -19.81
CA GLY A 43 15.11 14.95 -18.62
C GLY A 43 13.81 15.72 -18.80
N THR A 44 13.17 15.69 -19.97
CA THR A 44 11.88 16.34 -20.18
C THR A 44 10.74 15.59 -19.49
N GLU A 45 9.66 16.30 -19.15
CA GLU A 45 8.53 15.69 -18.42
C GLU A 45 7.77 14.70 -19.30
N LEU A 46 7.51 13.50 -18.77
CA LEU A 46 6.55 12.59 -19.40
C LEU A 46 5.17 13.26 -19.46
N ILE A 47 4.60 13.35 -20.65
CA ILE A 47 3.22 13.81 -20.83
C ILE A 47 2.29 12.71 -20.33
N GLN A 48 1.60 12.95 -19.22
CA GLN A 48 0.60 12.03 -18.70
C GLN A 48 -0.81 12.53 -19.01
N ASP A 49 -1.64 11.64 -19.56
CA ASP A 49 -3.08 11.84 -19.65
C ASP A 49 -3.67 11.91 -18.23
N SER A 50 -4.11 13.09 -17.82
CA SER A 50 -4.68 13.35 -16.50
C SER A 50 -5.88 12.47 -16.16
N THR A 51 -6.61 11.96 -17.17
CA THR A 51 -7.79 11.11 -16.97
C THR A 51 -7.45 9.65 -16.72
N LYS A 52 -6.21 9.24 -17.05
CA LYS A 52 -5.65 7.90 -16.79
C LYS A 52 -4.54 7.91 -15.74
N SER A 53 -4.24 9.07 -15.17
CA SER A 53 -3.16 9.24 -14.18
C SER A 53 -3.59 8.74 -12.79
N PHE A 54 -2.67 8.03 -12.13
CA PHE A 54 -2.80 7.59 -10.74
C PHE A 54 -1.88 8.38 -9.78
N ALA A 55 -0.82 8.97 -10.34
CA ALA A 55 0.00 10.05 -9.77
C ALA A 55 0.89 10.61 -10.90
N LYS A 56 1.21 11.91 -10.85
CA LYS A 56 2.21 12.54 -11.73
C LYS A 56 3.62 12.11 -11.35
N ALA A 57 3.86 11.94 -10.06
CA ALA A 57 5.14 11.56 -9.50
C ALA A 57 4.94 11.02 -8.08
N HIS A 58 5.90 10.23 -7.63
CA HIS A 58 5.77 9.45 -6.42
C HIS A 58 7.13 9.00 -5.92
N TYR A 59 7.38 9.10 -4.61
CA TYR A 59 8.58 8.55 -3.99
C TYR A 59 8.25 7.83 -2.68
N GLU A 60 9.12 6.91 -2.33
CA GLU A 60 9.05 6.13 -1.11
C GLU A 60 10.40 6.10 -0.40
N GLN A 61 10.37 5.97 0.92
CA GLN A 61 11.58 5.79 1.71
C GLN A 61 11.27 4.96 2.95
N HIS A 62 12.05 3.92 3.18
CA HIS A 62 12.03 3.18 4.43
C HIS A 62 12.75 3.98 5.52
N GLY A 63 12.23 3.94 6.74
CA GLY A 63 12.78 4.75 7.82
C GLY A 63 12.30 4.33 9.20
N LYS A 64 12.72 5.13 10.18
CA LYS A 64 12.40 5.01 11.58
C LYS A 64 11.65 6.26 12.04
N MET A 65 10.61 6.07 12.84
CA MET A 65 9.84 7.12 13.47
C MET A 65 9.98 7.03 14.98
N GLU A 66 10.30 8.16 15.62
CA GLU A 66 10.48 8.27 17.07
C GLU A 66 9.76 9.51 17.60
N GLY A 67 9.11 9.39 18.75
CA GLY A 67 8.46 10.53 19.43
C GLY A 67 7.15 10.15 20.10
N THR A 68 6.19 11.07 20.12
CA THR A 68 4.91 10.87 20.80
C THR A 68 3.71 11.32 19.97
N PHE A 69 2.62 10.59 20.13
CA PHE A 69 1.28 10.95 19.66
C PHE A 69 0.36 11.02 20.89
N SER A 70 -0.41 12.10 21.04
CA SER A 70 -1.39 12.24 22.12
C SER A 70 -2.78 12.54 21.59
N GLY A 71 -3.79 12.01 22.29
CA GLY A 71 -5.20 12.23 22.00
C GLY A 71 -6.03 12.19 23.27
N GLY A 72 -6.69 13.30 23.60
CA GLY A 72 -7.39 13.45 24.88
C GLY A 72 -6.42 13.34 26.06
N GLN A 73 -6.62 12.35 26.93
CA GLN A 73 -5.75 12.09 28.09
C GLN A 73 -4.71 10.98 27.85
N LYS A 74 -4.63 10.43 26.63
CA LYS A 74 -3.71 9.34 26.30
C LYS A 74 -2.52 9.87 25.52
N THR A 75 -1.33 9.39 25.87
CA THR A 75 -0.10 9.60 25.12
C THR A 75 0.50 8.24 24.78
N PHE A 76 0.96 8.13 23.53
CA PHE A 76 1.58 6.94 22.97
C PHE A 76 2.99 7.31 22.52
N SER A 77 3.99 6.57 23.00
CA SER A 77 5.36 6.69 22.49
C SER A 77 5.51 5.83 21.24
N ILE A 78 6.13 6.39 20.22
CA ILE A 78 6.49 5.70 18.99
C ILE A 78 8.01 5.56 18.96
N ASN A 79 8.48 4.35 18.73
CA ASN A 79 9.85 4.04 18.37
C ASN A 79 9.79 2.79 17.50
N GLY A 80 9.75 2.97 16.19
CA GLY A 80 9.53 1.87 15.27
C GLY A 80 9.84 2.23 13.85
N PHE A 81 9.98 1.19 13.04
CA PHE A 81 10.21 1.32 11.62
C PHE A 81 8.92 1.57 10.84
N GLY A 82 9.06 2.10 9.63
CA GLY A 82 7.95 2.26 8.70
C GLY A 82 8.41 2.69 7.33
N LEU A 83 7.44 3.14 6.53
CA LEU A 83 7.66 3.73 5.22
C LEU A 83 7.00 5.11 5.16
N ARG A 84 7.70 6.07 4.56
CA ARG A 84 7.10 7.32 4.10
C ARG A 84 6.85 7.23 2.60
N ASP A 85 5.58 7.34 2.23
CA ASP A 85 5.14 7.47 0.85
C ASP A 85 4.68 8.89 0.56
N LYS A 86 5.04 9.43 -0.61
CA LYS A 86 4.47 10.67 -1.13
C LYS A 86 4.20 10.56 -2.61
N SER A 87 2.97 10.89 -2.99
CA SER A 87 2.53 11.02 -4.37
C SER A 87 1.82 12.35 -4.61
N TRP A 88 1.88 12.88 -5.83
CA TRP A 88 1.20 14.11 -6.21
C TRP A 88 0.77 14.11 -7.67
N GLY A 89 -0.20 14.97 -8.02
CA GLY A 89 -0.81 15.04 -9.34
C GLY A 89 -2.25 14.56 -9.37
N ALA A 90 -2.82 14.46 -10.57
CA ALA A 90 -4.17 13.95 -10.76
C ALA A 90 -4.24 12.49 -10.29
N ARG A 91 -5.29 12.15 -9.54
CA ARG A 91 -5.52 10.81 -9.01
C ARG A 91 -6.90 10.31 -9.43
N TYR A 92 -6.91 9.49 -10.46
CA TYR A 92 -8.11 8.77 -10.87
C TYR A 92 -8.02 7.32 -10.41
N TRP A 93 -8.61 7.00 -9.24
CA TRP A 93 -8.51 5.67 -8.63
C TRP A 93 -9.04 4.54 -9.52
N GLN A 94 -9.95 4.85 -10.44
CA GLN A 94 -10.53 3.91 -11.40
C GLN A 94 -9.64 3.69 -12.64
N SER A 95 -8.49 4.36 -12.76
CA SER A 95 -7.49 4.10 -13.83
C SER A 95 -6.63 2.85 -13.58
N ILE A 96 -6.77 2.23 -12.40
CA ILE A 96 -6.14 0.97 -12.03
C ILE A 96 -7.25 -0.05 -11.80
N ASN A 97 -7.14 -1.23 -12.42
CA ASN A 97 -8.09 -2.32 -12.19
C ASN A 97 -7.91 -2.91 -10.78
N TRP A 98 -6.67 -3.25 -10.42
CA TRP A 98 -6.29 -3.61 -9.05
C TRP A 98 -4.78 -3.42 -8.83
N TYR A 99 -4.38 -3.26 -7.57
CA TYR A 99 -2.97 -3.39 -7.18
C TYR A 99 -2.78 -4.07 -5.84
N ARG A 100 -1.55 -4.55 -5.62
CA ARG A 100 -1.02 -5.01 -4.34
C ARG A 100 0.24 -4.21 -4.06
N TRP A 101 0.25 -3.45 -2.99
CA TRP A 101 1.39 -2.66 -2.55
C TRP A 101 1.74 -3.03 -1.11
N LEU A 102 2.92 -3.63 -0.92
CA LEU A 102 3.33 -4.25 0.34
C LEU A 102 4.69 -3.72 0.80
N PRO A 103 4.75 -2.54 1.45
CA PRO A 103 5.96 -2.10 2.13
C PRO A 103 6.14 -2.90 3.43
N MET A 104 7.36 -3.33 3.69
CA MET A 104 7.73 -4.14 4.84
C MET A 104 9.14 -3.80 5.31
N ILE A 105 9.35 -3.73 6.61
CA ILE A 105 10.64 -3.41 7.20
C ILE A 105 10.92 -4.33 8.37
N PHE A 106 12.08 -4.99 8.32
CA PHE A 106 12.53 -6.01 9.26
C PHE A 106 13.59 -5.44 10.20
N SER A 107 14.49 -4.62 9.68
CA SER A 107 15.55 -3.93 10.42
C SER A 107 15.98 -2.66 9.69
N GLU A 108 16.99 -1.95 10.23
CA GLU A 108 17.60 -0.79 9.56
C GLU A 108 18.29 -1.17 8.24
N ASP A 109 18.75 -2.42 8.13
CA ASP A 109 19.52 -2.93 6.99
C ASP A 109 18.71 -3.85 6.07
N PHE A 110 17.44 -4.14 6.40
CA PHE A 110 16.62 -5.09 5.66
C PHE A 110 15.15 -4.67 5.61
N ALA A 111 14.70 -4.33 4.41
CA ALA A 111 13.33 -3.89 4.12
C ALA A 111 12.98 -4.21 2.67
N MET A 112 11.70 -4.20 2.32
CA MET A 112 11.24 -4.42 0.95
C MET A 112 9.98 -3.62 0.67
N MET A 113 9.74 -3.31 -0.60
CA MET A 113 8.38 -3.03 -1.06
C MET A 113 8.10 -3.85 -2.31
N LEU A 114 6.96 -4.56 -2.30
CA LEU A 114 6.44 -5.28 -3.45
C LEU A 114 5.28 -4.51 -4.05
N SER A 115 5.28 -4.34 -5.37
CA SER A 115 4.22 -3.68 -6.11
C SER A 115 3.79 -4.52 -7.32
N ILE A 116 2.54 -4.97 -7.31
CA ILE A 116 1.89 -5.66 -8.44
C ILE A 116 0.71 -4.80 -8.89
N ILE A 117 0.70 -4.38 -10.15
CA ILE A 117 -0.33 -3.49 -10.69
C ILE A 117 -0.92 -4.08 -11.97
N SER A 118 -2.24 -4.18 -12.01
CA SER A 118 -3.03 -4.46 -13.22
C SER A 118 -3.83 -3.21 -13.60
N ARG A 119 -3.67 -2.76 -14.84
CA ARG A 119 -4.38 -1.56 -15.35
C ARG A 119 -5.57 -1.89 -16.22
N ASP A 120 -5.49 -2.95 -17.01
CA ASP A 120 -6.58 -3.36 -17.90
C ASP A 120 -7.57 -4.28 -17.17
N GLU A 121 -8.84 -4.25 -17.61
CA GLU A 121 -9.92 -5.00 -16.95
C GLU A 121 -9.73 -6.52 -17.00
N GLN A 122 -9.07 -7.02 -18.06
CA GLN A 122 -8.79 -8.44 -18.24
C GLN A 122 -7.51 -8.89 -17.52
N SER A 123 -6.73 -7.97 -16.95
CA SER A 123 -5.41 -8.22 -16.37
C SER A 123 -4.44 -8.91 -17.34
N ASN A 124 -4.52 -8.57 -18.62
CA ASN A 124 -3.60 -9.05 -19.64
C ASN A 124 -2.17 -8.49 -19.44
N SER A 125 -2.04 -7.32 -18.82
CA SER A 125 -0.76 -6.71 -18.46
C SER A 125 -0.68 -6.46 -16.95
N VAL A 126 0.00 -7.38 -16.26
CA VAL A 126 0.34 -7.24 -14.84
C VAL A 126 1.81 -6.86 -14.74
N LYS A 127 2.10 -5.73 -14.09
CA LYS A 127 3.46 -5.30 -13.80
C LYS A 127 3.80 -5.61 -12.35
N ALA A 128 4.74 -6.54 -12.16
CA ALA A 128 5.40 -6.78 -10.88
C ALA A 128 6.71 -6.00 -10.81
N SER A 129 6.99 -5.37 -9.67
CA SER A 129 8.18 -4.56 -9.44
C SER A 129 8.36 -4.30 -7.95
N GLY A 130 9.51 -3.74 -7.58
CA GLY A 130 9.77 -3.40 -6.19
C GLY A 130 11.25 -3.17 -5.93
N MET A 131 11.62 -3.23 -4.66
CA MET A 131 12.99 -3.08 -4.19
C MET A 131 13.17 -3.83 -2.87
N VAL A 132 14.39 -4.31 -2.65
CA VAL A 132 14.88 -4.85 -1.38
C VAL A 132 16.01 -3.94 -0.90
N LEU A 133 15.93 -3.47 0.34
CA LEU A 133 17.03 -2.83 1.04
C LEU A 133 17.95 -3.92 1.59
N GLU A 134 19.23 -3.85 1.26
CA GLU A 134 20.28 -4.61 1.93
C GLU A 134 21.38 -3.64 2.37
N GLY A 135 21.57 -3.50 3.68
CA GLY A 135 22.40 -2.44 4.26
C GLY A 135 21.82 -1.07 3.92
N ASN A 136 22.53 -0.30 3.08
CA ASN A 136 22.16 1.06 2.70
C ASN A 136 21.79 1.21 1.21
N GLU A 137 21.64 0.11 0.48
CA GLU A 137 21.38 0.11 -0.95
C GLU A 137 20.06 -0.60 -1.30
N TYR A 138 19.34 -0.05 -2.29
CA TYR A 138 18.19 -0.73 -2.88
C TYR A 138 18.58 -1.59 -4.08
N LYS A 139 18.31 -2.89 -3.95
CA LYS A 139 18.33 -3.85 -5.04
C LYS A 139 16.96 -3.91 -5.70
N ILE A 140 16.91 -3.80 -7.02
CA ILE A 140 15.66 -3.71 -7.76
C ILE A 140 15.05 -5.10 -7.93
N ILE A 141 13.75 -5.23 -7.65
CA ILE A 141 12.98 -6.45 -7.91
C ILE A 141 12.55 -6.47 -9.38
N THR A 142 12.88 -7.55 -10.08
CA THR A 142 12.49 -7.78 -11.48
C THR A 142 11.17 -8.51 -11.60
N ASN A 143 10.81 -9.33 -10.61
CA ASN A 143 9.53 -10.01 -10.55
C ASN A 143 9.13 -10.34 -9.10
N CYS A 144 7.83 -10.40 -8.84
CA CYS A 144 7.29 -10.85 -7.56
C CYS A 144 5.85 -11.37 -7.70
N THR A 145 5.46 -12.27 -6.80
CA THR A 145 4.09 -12.81 -6.66
C THR A 145 3.54 -12.52 -5.27
N VAL A 146 2.21 -12.44 -5.16
CA VAL A 146 1.48 -12.29 -3.89
C VAL A 146 0.25 -13.19 -3.91
N GLU A 147 0.33 -14.31 -3.20
CA GLU A 147 -0.76 -15.25 -3.00
C GLU A 147 -1.51 -14.90 -1.72
N SER A 148 -2.74 -14.42 -1.86
CA SER A 148 -3.49 -13.87 -0.72
C SER A 148 -4.49 -14.85 -0.12
N GLN A 149 -4.57 -14.87 1.19
CA GLN A 149 -5.64 -15.50 1.96
C GLN A 149 -6.74 -14.47 2.21
N TRP A 150 -8.00 -14.92 2.17
CA TRP A 150 -9.17 -14.04 2.24
C TRP A 150 -10.20 -14.54 3.25
N ASN A 151 -10.86 -13.62 3.95
CA ASN A 151 -12.07 -13.94 4.69
C ASN A 151 -13.33 -13.97 3.80
N GLU A 152 -14.46 -14.35 4.39
CA GLU A 152 -15.78 -14.42 3.73
C GLU A 152 -16.29 -13.09 3.13
N HIS A 153 -15.68 -11.95 3.50
CA HIS A 153 -16.01 -10.63 2.97
C HIS A 153 -15.04 -10.15 1.89
N GLY A 154 -14.08 -11.01 1.51
CA GLY A 154 -13.05 -10.71 0.54
C GLY A 154 -12.09 -9.64 1.01
N TYR A 155 -11.77 -9.60 2.30
CA TYR A 155 -10.64 -8.84 2.85
C TYR A 155 -9.46 -9.79 3.10
N GLN A 156 -8.24 -9.31 2.83
CA GLN A 156 -7.04 -10.11 3.03
C GLN A 156 -6.79 -10.37 4.52
N THR A 157 -6.38 -11.59 4.84
CA THR A 157 -6.05 -12.02 6.21
C THR A 157 -4.59 -12.45 6.36
N GLY A 158 -3.93 -12.75 5.24
CA GLY A 158 -2.53 -13.13 5.18
C GLY A 158 -2.12 -13.33 3.73
N MET A 159 -0.82 -13.54 3.49
CA MET A 159 -0.29 -13.75 2.15
C MET A 159 1.05 -14.50 2.18
N GLU A 160 1.31 -15.27 1.13
CA GLU A 160 2.63 -15.76 0.78
C GLU A 160 3.12 -15.00 -0.46
N CYS A 161 4.36 -14.53 -0.41
CA CYS A 161 4.95 -13.76 -1.49
C CYS A 161 6.32 -14.34 -1.87
N TRP A 162 6.65 -14.19 -3.14
CA TRP A 162 7.99 -14.46 -3.65
C TRP A 162 8.49 -13.25 -4.44
N ALA A 163 9.77 -12.95 -4.37
CA ALA A 163 10.39 -11.87 -5.13
C ALA A 163 11.80 -12.24 -5.57
N VAL A 164 12.23 -11.71 -6.73
CA VAL A 164 13.59 -11.88 -7.25
C VAL A 164 14.19 -10.55 -7.69
N THR A 165 15.44 -10.29 -7.34
CA THR A 165 16.15 -9.07 -7.70
C THR A 165 16.83 -9.15 -9.07
N THR A 166 17.32 -8.02 -9.58
CA THR A 166 18.17 -7.95 -10.78
C THR A 166 19.45 -8.79 -10.68
N GLU A 167 19.92 -9.05 -9.46
CA GLU A 167 21.10 -9.88 -9.18
C GLU A 167 20.77 -11.37 -9.12
N GLY A 168 19.48 -11.74 -9.19
CA GLY A 168 19.02 -13.12 -9.09
C GLY A 168 18.82 -13.62 -7.65
N THR A 169 18.90 -12.73 -6.64
CA THR A 169 18.59 -13.11 -5.25
C THR A 169 17.08 -13.25 -5.07
N GLU A 170 16.65 -14.39 -4.52
CA GLU A 170 15.25 -14.70 -4.27
C GLU A 170 14.89 -14.55 -2.78
N TYR A 171 13.66 -14.12 -2.53
CA TYR A 171 13.10 -13.94 -1.19
C TYR A 171 11.73 -14.60 -1.11
N ASN A 172 11.52 -15.39 -0.07
CA ASN A 172 10.22 -15.92 0.31
C ASN A 172 9.72 -15.16 1.54
N ILE A 173 8.49 -14.66 1.47
CA ILE A 173 7.90 -13.80 2.50
C ILE A 173 6.54 -14.35 2.88
N SER A 174 6.29 -14.53 4.17
CA SER A 174 4.93 -14.77 4.70
C SER A 174 4.42 -13.52 5.41
N GLY A 175 3.11 -13.28 5.33
CA GLY A 175 2.44 -12.13 5.91
C GLY A 175 1.17 -12.51 6.68
N GLU A 176 1.03 -11.98 7.89
CA GLU A 176 -0.15 -12.12 8.74
C GLU A 176 -0.78 -10.75 9.00
N VAL A 177 -2.05 -10.57 8.63
CA VAL A 177 -2.78 -9.32 8.84
C VAL A 177 -3.21 -9.20 10.30
N ILE A 178 -2.71 -8.18 10.99
CA ILE A 178 -3.03 -7.89 12.39
C ILE A 178 -4.34 -7.10 12.49
N SER A 179 -4.48 -6.07 11.66
CA SER A 179 -5.64 -5.19 11.65
C SER A 179 -5.82 -4.54 10.29
N LEU A 180 -7.07 -4.32 9.86
CA LEU A 180 -7.41 -3.82 8.53
C LEU A 180 -8.49 -2.74 8.61
N ILE A 181 -8.28 -1.66 7.87
CA ILE A 181 -9.26 -0.58 7.65
C ILE A 181 -9.59 -0.55 6.14
N PRO A 182 -10.85 -0.75 5.74
CA PRO A 182 -11.22 -0.58 4.35
C PRO A 182 -11.78 0.81 4.08
N LEU A 183 -11.25 1.41 3.04
CA LEU A 183 -11.70 2.66 2.45
C LEU A 183 -12.48 2.40 1.17
N ARG A 184 -13.37 3.33 0.82
CA ARG A 184 -14.17 3.27 -0.41
C ARG A 184 -14.17 4.62 -1.09
N ASN A 185 -13.82 4.62 -2.36
CA ASN A 185 -14.04 5.75 -3.26
C ASN A 185 -15.24 5.44 -4.16
N ARG A 186 -16.17 6.40 -4.29
CA ARG A 186 -17.36 6.28 -5.14
C ARG A 186 -17.43 7.46 -6.08
N ARG A 187 -17.70 7.19 -7.35
CA ARG A 187 -17.87 8.21 -8.40
C ARG A 187 -19.04 7.82 -9.29
N LYS A 188 -19.70 8.81 -9.89
CA LYS A 188 -20.59 8.59 -11.05
C LYS A 188 -19.86 8.96 -12.33
N SER A 189 -19.84 8.06 -13.31
CA SER A 189 -19.38 8.38 -14.67
C SER A 189 -20.39 9.27 -15.41
N PRO A 190 -20.01 9.87 -16.55
CA PRO A 190 -20.91 10.74 -17.32
C PRO A 190 -22.22 10.07 -17.77
N ASP A 191 -22.22 8.75 -17.98
CA ASP A 191 -23.40 7.93 -18.33
C ASP A 191 -24.27 7.55 -17.11
N GLY A 192 -23.89 7.98 -15.90
CA GLY A 192 -24.61 7.72 -14.66
C GLY A 192 -24.23 6.42 -13.95
N THR A 193 -23.31 5.62 -14.50
CA THR A 193 -22.84 4.38 -13.86
C THR A 193 -22.12 4.68 -12.55
N GLU A 194 -22.45 3.95 -11.48
CA GLU A 194 -21.73 4.04 -10.21
C GLU A 194 -20.44 3.23 -10.25
N LEU A 195 -19.31 3.92 -10.11
CA LEU A 195 -17.99 3.31 -9.99
C LEU A 195 -17.61 3.26 -8.51
N GLN A 196 -17.19 2.09 -8.06
CA GLN A 196 -16.73 1.89 -6.68
C GLN A 196 -15.34 1.26 -6.67
N THR A 197 -14.39 1.98 -6.07
CA THR A 197 -13.06 1.45 -5.73
C THR A 197 -13.02 1.15 -4.25
N ARG A 198 -12.43 0.01 -3.88
CA ARG A 198 -12.13 -0.34 -2.51
C ARG A 198 -10.63 -0.37 -2.32
N ILE A 199 -10.17 0.23 -1.23
CA ILE A 199 -8.78 0.14 -0.78
C ILE A 199 -8.82 -0.49 0.61
N THR A 200 -8.01 -1.50 0.87
CA THR A 200 -7.83 -2.04 2.21
C THR A 200 -6.43 -1.68 2.68
N GLU A 201 -6.33 -1.01 3.81
CA GLU A 201 -5.06 -0.69 4.46
C GLU A 201 -4.91 -1.62 5.67
N ALA A 202 -3.97 -2.55 5.59
CA ALA A 202 -3.83 -3.61 6.59
C ALA A 202 -2.44 -3.61 7.22
N MET A 203 -2.37 -3.33 8.53
CA MET A 203 -1.16 -3.55 9.31
C MET A 203 -0.83 -5.03 9.30
N THR A 204 0.36 -5.37 8.80
CA THR A 204 0.75 -6.74 8.50
C THR A 204 2.09 -7.06 9.14
N ARG A 205 2.18 -8.21 9.83
CA ARG A 205 3.44 -8.79 10.30
C ARG A 205 4.01 -9.63 9.18
N TYR A 206 5.26 -9.39 8.81
CA TYR A 206 5.95 -10.16 7.78
C TYR A 206 7.06 -11.01 8.36
N GLN A 207 7.38 -12.12 7.70
CA GLN A 207 8.57 -12.92 7.99
C GLN A 207 9.33 -13.20 6.70
N CYS A 208 10.64 -12.95 6.71
CA CYS A 208 11.55 -13.26 5.60
C CYS A 208 12.95 -13.50 6.16
N ASN A 209 13.68 -14.49 5.63
CA ASN A 209 15.06 -14.80 6.03
C ASN A 209 15.25 -14.95 7.56
N GLY A 210 14.26 -15.53 8.25
CA GLY A 210 14.27 -15.71 9.70
C GLY A 210 14.04 -14.44 10.53
N GLN A 211 13.81 -13.29 9.87
CA GLN A 211 13.50 -12.02 10.52
C GLN A 211 11.99 -11.75 10.53
N VAL A 212 11.53 -11.09 11.58
CA VAL A 212 10.14 -10.64 11.71
C VAL A 212 10.10 -9.13 11.55
N GLY A 213 9.32 -8.65 10.59
CA GLY A 213 9.14 -7.25 10.28
C GLY A 213 7.69 -6.81 10.38
N MET A 214 7.49 -5.50 10.29
CA MET A 214 6.16 -4.88 10.23
C MET A 214 6.03 -4.09 8.94
N GLY A 215 4.79 -3.95 8.48
CA GLY A 215 4.51 -3.22 7.27
C GLY A 215 3.02 -3.07 7.01
N MET A 216 2.69 -2.81 5.76
CA MET A 216 1.31 -2.73 5.29
C MET A 216 1.09 -3.68 4.12
N SER A 217 -0.10 -4.26 4.02
CA SER A 217 -0.62 -4.82 2.77
C SER A 217 -1.78 -3.94 2.29
N GLU A 218 -1.49 -3.07 1.32
CA GLU A 218 -2.49 -2.19 0.72
C GLU A 218 -3.02 -2.77 -0.58
N TYR A 219 -4.31 -3.13 -0.59
CA TYR A 219 -4.94 -3.70 -1.78
C TYR A 219 -5.99 -2.74 -2.31
N LEU A 220 -5.87 -2.38 -3.58
CA LEU A 220 -6.92 -1.72 -4.34
C LEU A 220 -7.61 -2.71 -5.25
N ASP A 221 -8.93 -2.70 -5.24
CA ASP A 221 -9.77 -3.45 -6.18
C ASP A 221 -10.93 -2.57 -6.68
N GLN A 222 -11.27 -2.68 -7.97
CA GLN A 222 -12.58 -2.21 -8.44
C GLN A 222 -13.68 -3.18 -8.00
N ILE A 223 -14.81 -2.63 -7.56
CA ILE A 223 -15.98 -3.38 -7.09
C ILE A 223 -17.07 -3.35 -8.16
N ILE A 224 -17.35 -4.51 -8.76
CA ILE A 224 -18.37 -4.72 -9.78
C ILE A 224 -19.44 -5.63 -9.18
N GLN A 225 -20.70 -5.18 -9.18
CA GLN A 225 -21.84 -5.92 -8.61
C GLN A 225 -21.59 -6.42 -7.16
N GLY A 226 -20.89 -5.60 -6.36
CA GLY A 226 -20.60 -5.91 -4.96
C GLY A 226 -19.43 -6.89 -4.73
N LYS A 227 -18.77 -7.36 -5.79
CA LYS A 227 -17.58 -8.22 -5.71
C LYS A 227 -16.37 -7.51 -6.29
N THR A 228 -15.19 -7.86 -5.82
CA THR A 228 -13.93 -7.44 -6.44
C THR A 228 -13.84 -7.99 -7.87
N ASN A 229 -13.35 -7.19 -8.80
CA ASN A 229 -13.03 -7.63 -10.16
C ASN A 229 -11.80 -8.57 -10.11
N ARG A 230 -12.00 -9.86 -9.85
CA ARG A 230 -10.93 -10.88 -9.65
C ARG A 230 -10.58 -11.63 -10.93
N SER A 231 -10.49 -10.96 -12.08
CA SER A 231 -10.30 -11.65 -13.37
C SER A 231 -9.05 -12.54 -13.46
N SER A 232 -8.10 -12.48 -12.53
CA SER A 232 -6.99 -13.46 -12.42
C SER A 232 -6.24 -13.34 -11.08
N GLN A 233 -6.72 -14.01 -10.02
CA GLN A 233 -5.89 -14.29 -8.83
C GLN A 233 -5.52 -15.77 -8.81
#